data_AF-A0A3D5RYN3-F1
#
_entry.id   AF-A0A3D5RYN3-F1
#
_cell.length_a   1.000
_cell.length_b   1.000
_cell.length_c   1.000
_cell.angle_alpha   90.00
_cell.angle_beta   90.00
_cell.angle_gamma   90.00
#
_symmetry.space_group_name_H-M   'P 1'
#
loop_
_entity.id
_entity.type
_entity.pdbx_description
1 polymer ?
#
loop_
_entity_poly.entity_id
_entity_poly.type
_entity_poly.pdbx_seq_one_letter_code
_entity_poly.pdbx_strand_id
1 'polypeptide(L)'
;MAGLLSGRKTVNIPVDLIKSTEAASIAAAKWIGSGRKEHADKAATDAMKSALAKSVDFAGKVVMGEGKKDKSFGIFDGEVVGKQAVIWTDNPSRYKQLYGDKKIVWHDIAVDPIEGTTPTVTSGPEAISAIAVAGKGSMFHTDYFYTNKIVYGNKIKRKTDLSLSYPLEENLRLASEATRKPI
;
A
#
# COMPACT_ATOMS: atom_id res chain seq x y z
N MET A 1 -6.14 31.47 34.82
CA MET A 1 -6.52 30.05 34.69
C MET A 1 -6.27 29.60 33.26
N ALA A 2 -5.34 28.68 33.06
CA ALA A 2 -5.00 28.13 31.76
C ALA A 2 -6.12 27.19 31.28
N GLY A 3 -6.87 27.62 30.27
CA GLY A 3 -7.79 26.75 29.54
C GLY A 3 -6.99 25.92 28.53
N LEU A 4 -6.96 24.60 28.76
CA LEU A 4 -6.27 23.62 27.92
C LEU A 4 -6.54 23.84 26.42
N LEU A 5 -5.46 24.04 25.67
CA LEU A 5 -5.42 23.81 24.23
C LEU A 5 -5.82 22.35 23.98
N SER A 6 -7.06 22.14 23.54
CA SER A 6 -7.51 20.88 22.95
C SER A 6 -6.76 20.70 21.63
N GLY A 7 -5.55 20.14 21.71
CA GLY A 7 -4.70 19.81 20.58
C GLY A 7 -5.31 18.68 19.76
N ARG A 8 -6.28 19.00 18.90
CA ARG A 8 -6.67 18.11 17.80
C ARG A 8 -5.50 18.07 16.84
N LYS A 9 -4.76 16.95 16.83
CA LYS A 9 -3.84 16.63 15.73
C LYS A 9 -4.61 16.78 14.42
N THR A 10 -4.15 17.68 13.56
CA THR A 10 -4.56 17.68 12.16
C THR A 10 -4.18 16.31 11.59
N VAL A 11 -5.17 15.55 11.15
CA VAL A 11 -4.94 14.24 10.53
C VAL A 11 -4.26 14.49 9.20
N ASN A 12 -2.99 14.12 9.09
CA ASN A 12 -2.26 14.19 7.84
C ASN A 12 -2.10 12.77 7.33
N ILE A 13 -3.15 12.27 6.65
CA ILE A 13 -3.23 10.90 6.13
C ILE A 13 -1.93 10.51 5.40
N PRO A 14 -1.37 11.33 4.49
CA PRO A 14 -0.07 11.04 3.88
C PRO A 14 1.07 10.76 4.87
N VAL A 15 1.23 11.60 5.91
CA VAL A 15 2.29 11.43 6.92
C VAL A 15 2.01 10.24 7.83
N ASP A 16 0.76 9.96 8.14
CA ASP A 16 0.41 8.82 8.99
C ASP A 16 0.55 7.49 8.24
N LEU A 17 0.37 7.46 6.91
CA LEU A 17 0.64 6.29 6.07
C LEU A 17 2.12 5.91 6.03
N ILE A 18 3.05 6.89 6.08
CA ILE A 18 4.50 6.63 6.14
C ILE A 18 4.82 5.70 7.32
N LYS A 19 4.20 5.91 8.48
CA LYS A 19 4.42 5.07 9.67
C LYS A 19 4.06 3.59 9.44
N SER A 20 3.14 3.31 8.52
CA SER A 20 2.72 1.94 8.22
C SER A 20 3.78 1.17 7.43
N THR A 21 4.36 1.79 6.41
CA THR A 21 5.45 1.20 5.61
C THR A 21 6.77 1.20 6.36
N GLU A 22 7.03 2.20 7.20
CA GLU A 22 8.19 2.20 8.13
C GLU A 22 8.09 1.05 9.13
N ALA A 23 6.93 0.88 9.79
CA ALA A 23 6.74 -0.19 10.76
C ALA A 23 6.92 -1.57 10.12
N ALA A 24 6.36 -1.77 8.93
CA ALA A 24 6.52 -2.99 8.15
C ALA A 24 7.99 -3.25 7.80
N SER A 25 8.68 -2.25 7.24
CA SER A 25 10.09 -2.35 6.85
C SER A 25 11.01 -2.64 8.04
N ILE A 26 10.80 -1.98 9.19
CA ILE A 26 11.58 -2.22 10.41
C ILE A 26 11.32 -3.63 10.97
N ALA A 27 10.09 -4.11 10.90
CA ALA A 27 9.76 -5.47 11.34
C ALA A 27 10.40 -6.52 10.42
N ALA A 28 10.35 -6.30 9.11
CA ALA A 28 10.98 -7.12 8.08
C ALA A 28 12.51 -7.18 8.23
N ALA A 29 13.15 -6.05 8.56
CA ALA A 29 14.60 -5.91 8.62
C ALA A 29 15.26 -6.91 9.59
N LYS A 30 14.55 -7.36 10.63
CA LYS A 30 15.03 -8.38 11.59
C LYS A 30 15.23 -9.76 10.97
N TRP A 31 14.69 -9.99 9.78
CA TRP A 31 14.72 -11.26 9.06
C TRP A 31 15.67 -11.23 7.86
N ILE A 32 16.43 -10.16 7.68
CA ILE A 32 17.42 -10.06 6.61
C ILE A 32 18.45 -11.17 6.74
N GLY A 33 18.70 -11.89 5.65
CA GLY A 33 19.64 -13.01 5.60
C GLY A 33 19.19 -14.27 6.34
N SER A 34 17.96 -14.31 6.87
CA SER A 34 17.52 -15.43 7.70
C SER A 34 17.01 -16.65 6.93
N GLY A 35 16.79 -16.54 5.60
CA GLY A 35 16.14 -17.57 4.78
C GLY A 35 14.66 -17.86 5.10
N ARG A 36 14.00 -17.10 5.99
CA ARG A 36 12.64 -17.40 6.50
C ARG A 36 11.58 -16.44 5.94
N LYS A 37 11.25 -16.59 4.65
CA LYS A 37 10.36 -15.65 3.93
C LYS A 37 9.00 -15.44 4.62
N GLU A 38 8.35 -16.52 5.05
CA GLU A 38 7.01 -16.47 5.67
C GLU A 38 6.99 -15.71 6.99
N HIS A 39 8.10 -15.74 7.73
CA HIS A 39 8.21 -15.04 9.01
C HIS A 39 8.49 -13.55 8.81
N ALA A 40 9.30 -13.20 7.81
CA ALA A 40 9.54 -11.82 7.43
C ALA A 40 8.23 -11.16 6.99
N ASP A 41 7.51 -11.85 6.09
CA ASP A 41 6.21 -11.46 5.55
C ASP A 41 5.18 -11.23 6.66
N LYS A 42 4.98 -12.24 7.53
CA LYS A 42 4.10 -12.13 8.69
C LYS A 42 4.46 -10.95 9.59
N ALA A 43 5.75 -10.77 9.90
CA ALA A 43 6.19 -9.70 10.81
C ALA A 43 5.88 -8.32 10.23
N ALA A 44 6.06 -8.12 8.93
CA ALA A 44 5.70 -6.87 8.26
C ALA A 44 4.19 -6.68 8.18
N THR A 45 3.42 -7.71 7.82
CA THR A 45 1.96 -7.66 7.80
C THR A 45 1.40 -7.25 9.15
N ASP A 46 1.82 -7.90 10.23
CA ASP A 46 1.34 -7.60 11.59
C ASP A 46 1.70 -6.15 11.99
N ALA A 47 2.92 -5.71 11.67
CA ALA A 47 3.39 -4.37 11.97
C ALA A 47 2.61 -3.30 11.18
N MET A 48 2.39 -3.51 9.88
CA MET A 48 1.60 -2.63 9.04
C MET A 48 0.15 -2.53 9.54
N LYS A 49 -0.51 -3.68 9.78
CA LYS A 49 -1.89 -3.72 10.32
C LYS A 49 -2.00 -2.95 11.62
N SER A 50 -1.09 -3.20 12.56
CA SER A 50 -1.04 -2.49 13.85
C SER A 50 -0.83 -0.98 13.67
N ALA A 51 0.08 -0.57 12.78
CA ALA A 51 0.34 0.85 12.53
C ALA A 51 -0.88 1.55 11.92
N LEU A 52 -1.53 0.93 10.93
CA LEU A 52 -2.77 1.43 10.30
C LEU A 52 -3.90 1.59 11.33
N ALA A 53 -4.13 0.57 12.17
CA ALA A 53 -5.19 0.58 13.17
C ALA A 53 -4.95 1.62 14.28
N LYS A 54 -3.70 1.88 14.66
CA LYS A 54 -3.36 2.76 15.79
C LYS A 54 -3.16 4.23 15.39
N SER A 55 -2.55 4.46 14.22
CA SER A 55 -1.97 5.77 13.89
C SER A 55 -2.65 6.49 12.75
N VAL A 56 -3.36 5.79 11.86
CA VAL A 56 -3.94 6.40 10.66
C VAL A 56 -5.44 6.59 10.87
N ASP A 57 -5.85 7.85 11.05
CA ASP A 57 -7.24 8.22 11.31
C ASP A 57 -8.06 8.29 10.02
N PHE A 58 -8.31 7.11 9.42
CA PHE A 58 -9.11 6.93 8.21
C PHE A 58 -9.89 5.62 8.24
N ALA A 59 -10.78 5.44 7.26
CA ALA A 59 -11.44 4.17 7.01
C ALA A 59 -11.08 3.65 5.61
N GLY A 60 -10.39 2.51 5.57
CA GLY A 60 -9.94 1.84 4.37
C GLY A 60 -10.57 0.47 4.21
N LYS A 61 -10.92 0.13 2.98
CA LYS A 61 -11.21 -1.24 2.56
C LYS A 61 -10.09 -1.70 1.64
N VAL A 62 -9.49 -2.84 1.96
CA VAL A 62 -8.46 -3.45 1.14
C VAL A 62 -9.12 -4.04 -0.09
N VAL A 63 -8.66 -3.63 -1.26
CA VAL A 63 -9.12 -4.10 -2.58
C VAL A 63 -8.03 -4.83 -3.34
N MET A 64 -6.77 -4.60 -2.97
CA MET A 64 -5.61 -5.38 -3.39
C MET A 64 -4.71 -5.59 -2.17
N GLY A 65 -4.44 -6.84 -1.85
CA GLY A 65 -3.57 -7.19 -0.75
C GLY A 65 -2.84 -8.49 -1.06
N GLU A 66 -2.20 -9.08 -0.06
CA GLU A 66 -1.54 -10.37 -0.25
C GLU A 66 -2.58 -11.43 -0.62
N GLY A 67 -2.43 -12.01 -1.81
CA GLY A 67 -3.42 -12.89 -2.39
C GLY A 67 -3.68 -14.12 -1.53
N LYS A 68 -4.94 -14.58 -1.48
CA LYS A 68 -5.37 -15.83 -0.83
C LYS A 68 -4.72 -17.12 -1.37
N LYS A 69 -3.83 -16.99 -2.36
CA LYS A 69 -3.22 -18.10 -3.11
C LYS A 69 -2.30 -18.94 -2.23
N ASP A 70 -1.67 -18.31 -1.25
CA ASP A 70 -0.78 -18.96 -0.32
C ASP A 70 -1.48 -18.92 1.04
N LYS A 71 -1.27 -19.90 1.91
CA LYS A 71 -1.75 -19.86 3.31
C LYS A 71 -0.98 -18.80 4.12
N SER A 72 -0.76 -17.63 3.53
CA SER A 72 0.10 -16.56 4.02
C SER A 72 -0.59 -15.78 5.13
N PHE A 73 0.21 -15.04 5.88
CA PHE A 73 -0.26 -14.12 6.88
C PHE A 73 -0.35 -12.74 6.21
N GLY A 74 -1.51 -12.41 5.67
CA GLY A 74 -1.67 -11.21 4.82
C GLY A 74 -2.73 -10.24 5.31
N ILE A 75 -2.73 -9.05 4.71
CA ILE A 75 -3.90 -8.16 4.67
C ILE A 75 -4.72 -8.55 3.43
N PHE A 76 -5.85 -9.22 3.61
CA PHE A 76 -6.61 -9.77 2.47
C PHE A 76 -7.59 -8.79 1.85
N ASP A 77 -7.94 -9.02 0.58
CA ASP A 77 -9.06 -8.35 -0.06
C ASP A 77 -10.35 -8.48 0.77
N GLY A 78 -11.02 -7.34 0.94
CA GLY A 78 -12.19 -7.17 1.79
C GLY A 78 -11.87 -6.77 3.23
N GLU A 79 -10.63 -6.89 3.71
CA GLU A 79 -10.27 -6.47 5.06
C GLU A 79 -10.44 -4.97 5.25
N VAL A 80 -10.77 -4.59 6.49
CA VAL A 80 -10.89 -3.18 6.89
C VAL A 80 -9.64 -2.75 7.64
N VAL A 81 -9.12 -1.58 7.28
CA VAL A 81 -7.91 -1.00 7.88
C VAL A 81 -8.12 0.46 8.22
N GLY A 82 -7.36 0.95 9.20
CA GLY A 82 -7.46 2.33 9.68
C GLY A 82 -8.32 2.45 10.94
N LYS A 83 -7.98 3.43 11.78
CA LYS A 83 -8.59 3.62 13.10
C LYS A 83 -10.11 3.84 13.03
N GLN A 84 -10.60 4.61 12.06
CA GLN A 84 -12.03 4.86 11.92
C GLN A 84 -12.77 3.60 11.50
N ALA A 85 -12.22 2.84 10.55
CA ALA A 85 -12.84 1.60 10.11
C ALA A 85 -12.93 0.57 11.24
N VAL A 86 -11.85 0.38 12.00
CA VAL A 86 -11.82 -0.53 13.15
C VAL A 86 -12.85 -0.11 14.22
N ILE A 87 -12.83 1.16 14.65
CA ILE A 87 -13.77 1.65 15.66
C ILE A 87 -15.22 1.54 15.16
N TRP A 88 -15.47 1.87 13.89
CA TRP A 88 -16.81 1.79 13.31
C TRP A 88 -17.32 0.36 13.22
N THR A 89 -16.46 -0.60 12.87
CA THR A 89 -16.82 -2.02 12.73
C THR A 89 -17.03 -2.68 14.10
N ASP A 90 -16.16 -2.40 15.07
CA ASP A 90 -16.18 -3.03 16.39
C ASP A 90 -17.20 -2.38 17.33
N ASN A 91 -17.34 -1.05 17.28
CA ASN A 91 -18.18 -0.30 18.21
C ASN A 91 -18.74 1.01 17.58
N PRO A 92 -19.84 0.92 16.82
CA PRO A 92 -20.50 2.07 16.21
C PRO A 92 -20.88 3.18 17.20
N SER A 93 -21.26 2.83 18.44
CA SER A 93 -21.57 3.81 19.49
C SER A 93 -20.34 4.61 19.91
N ARG A 94 -19.17 3.96 20.03
CA ARG A 94 -17.89 4.62 20.29
C ARG A 94 -17.45 5.50 19.12
N TYR A 95 -17.70 5.07 17.88
CA TYR A 95 -17.48 5.92 16.72
C TYR A 95 -18.27 7.22 16.85
N LYS A 96 -19.57 7.14 17.17
CA LYS A 96 -20.42 8.33 17.37
C LYS A 96 -19.91 9.23 18.50
N GLN A 97 -19.40 8.67 19.59
CA GLN A 97 -18.80 9.45 20.69
C GLN A 97 -17.52 10.19 20.27
N LEU A 98 -16.68 9.58 19.43
CA LEU A 98 -15.39 10.15 19.03
C LEU A 98 -15.49 11.10 17.83
N TYR A 99 -16.36 10.78 16.88
CA TYR A 99 -16.47 11.46 15.58
C TYR A 99 -17.79 12.22 15.38
N GLY A 100 -18.76 12.08 16.29
CA GLY A 100 -20.08 12.71 16.20
C GLY A 100 -20.96 12.05 15.13
N ASP A 101 -21.89 12.83 14.56
CA ASP A 101 -22.78 12.38 13.47
C ASP A 101 -22.10 12.40 12.08
N LYS A 102 -20.76 12.53 12.03
CA LYS A 102 -20.01 12.52 10.77
C LYS A 102 -20.11 11.16 10.09
N LYS A 103 -20.59 11.17 8.84
CA LYS A 103 -20.57 9.98 7.99
C LYS A 103 -19.13 9.53 7.75
N ILE A 104 -18.90 8.23 7.88
CA ILE A 104 -17.62 7.60 7.57
C ILE A 104 -17.28 7.77 6.08
N VAL A 105 -16.03 8.11 5.79
CA VAL A 105 -15.50 8.25 4.43
C VAL A 105 -14.57 7.08 4.15
N TRP A 106 -15.02 6.19 3.28
CA TRP A 106 -14.29 4.98 2.89
C TRP A 106 -13.31 5.26 1.75
N HIS A 107 -12.17 4.58 1.80
CA HIS A 107 -11.11 4.62 0.81
C HIS A 107 -10.77 3.21 0.33
N ASP A 108 -10.36 3.09 -0.93
CA ASP A 108 -9.77 1.86 -1.45
C ASP A 108 -8.30 1.80 -1.08
N ILE A 109 -7.84 0.61 -0.68
CA ILE A 109 -6.48 0.37 -0.21
C ILE A 109 -5.83 -0.77 -0.99
N ALA A 110 -4.63 -0.50 -1.50
CA ALA A 110 -3.72 -1.51 -1.99
C ALA A 110 -2.50 -1.57 -1.06
N VAL A 111 -2.12 -2.77 -0.61
CA VAL A 111 -1.01 -2.97 0.33
C VAL A 111 -0.10 -4.08 -0.14
N ASP A 112 1.18 -3.86 0.07
CA ASP A 112 2.22 -4.87 -0.01
C ASP A 112 3.20 -4.64 1.16
N PRO A 113 2.96 -5.30 2.32
CA PRO A 113 3.82 -5.19 3.49
C PRO A 113 5.29 -5.41 3.18
N ILE A 114 5.62 -6.38 2.31
CA ILE A 114 6.97 -6.59 1.73
C ILE A 114 6.83 -7.10 0.29
N GLU A 115 7.04 -6.23 -0.67
CA GLU A 115 7.38 -6.65 -2.03
C GLU A 115 8.86 -7.11 -1.99
N GLY A 116 9.11 -8.34 -2.47
CA GLY A 116 10.43 -8.96 -2.38
C GLY A 116 10.72 -9.66 -1.04
N THR A 117 9.83 -10.56 -0.58
CA THR A 117 10.10 -11.43 0.59
C THR A 117 11.36 -12.28 0.42
N THR A 118 11.65 -12.74 -0.81
CA THR A 118 12.88 -13.51 -1.11
C THR A 118 14.13 -12.64 -1.00
N PRO A 119 14.25 -11.50 -1.72
CA PRO A 119 15.35 -10.55 -1.51
C PRO A 119 15.55 -10.17 -0.04
N THR A 120 14.48 -9.93 0.72
CA THR A 120 14.59 -9.63 2.16
C THR A 120 15.40 -10.71 2.89
N VAL A 121 15.00 -11.98 2.78
CA VAL A 121 15.60 -13.05 3.58
C VAL A 121 16.90 -13.61 3.01
N THR A 122 17.28 -13.22 1.79
CA THR A 122 18.59 -13.54 1.19
C THR A 122 19.57 -12.38 1.25
N SER A 123 19.20 -11.25 1.86
CA SER A 123 19.97 -9.98 1.82
C SER A 123 20.17 -9.44 0.40
N GLY A 124 19.24 -9.76 -0.50
CA GLY A 124 19.15 -9.19 -1.83
C GLY A 124 18.66 -7.73 -1.80
N PRO A 125 18.91 -6.98 -2.87
CA PRO A 125 18.48 -5.60 -2.97
C PRO A 125 16.97 -5.49 -3.29
N GLU A 126 16.45 -4.27 -3.29
CA GLU A 126 15.14 -3.89 -3.87
C GLU A 126 13.88 -4.35 -3.13
N ALA A 127 13.99 -5.01 -1.98
CA ALA A 127 12.84 -5.23 -1.11
C ALA A 127 12.25 -3.89 -0.62
N ILE A 128 10.92 -3.74 -0.67
CA ILE A 128 10.22 -2.51 -0.31
C ILE A 128 8.88 -2.80 0.37
N SER A 129 8.46 -1.92 1.28
CA SER A 129 7.09 -1.90 1.80
C SER A 129 6.27 -0.82 1.10
N ALA A 130 5.09 -1.17 0.60
CA ALA A 130 4.26 -0.28 -0.19
C ALA A 130 2.80 -0.23 0.30
N ILE A 131 2.21 0.97 0.21
CA ILE A 131 0.78 1.19 0.39
C ILE A 131 0.30 2.26 -0.58
N ALA A 132 -0.87 2.06 -1.15
CA ALA A 132 -1.58 3.05 -1.94
C ALA A 132 -3.00 3.26 -1.39
N VAL A 133 -3.47 4.51 -1.50
CA VAL A 133 -4.80 4.92 -1.02
C VAL A 133 -5.47 5.75 -2.10
N ALA A 134 -6.74 5.46 -2.36
CA ALA A 134 -7.56 6.21 -3.32
C ALA A 134 -8.99 6.37 -2.81
N GLY A 135 -9.77 7.22 -3.48
CA GLY A 135 -11.21 7.31 -3.22
C GLY A 135 -11.90 5.96 -3.43
N LYS A 136 -13.01 5.72 -2.73
CA LYS A 136 -13.79 4.49 -2.88
C LYS A 136 -14.15 4.22 -4.35
N GLY A 137 -13.91 3.01 -4.82
CA GLY A 137 -14.19 2.56 -6.20
C GLY A 137 -13.21 3.10 -7.25
N SER A 138 -12.06 3.63 -6.84
CA SER A 138 -11.08 4.21 -7.77
C SER A 138 -9.98 3.23 -8.18
N MET A 139 -9.78 2.15 -7.44
CA MET A 139 -8.76 1.15 -7.76
C MET A 139 -9.35 0.00 -8.57
N PHE A 140 -8.60 -0.43 -9.58
CA PHE A 140 -8.90 -1.65 -10.34
C PHE A 140 -8.74 -2.88 -9.44
N HIS A 141 -9.64 -3.85 -9.58
CA HIS A 141 -9.63 -5.11 -8.86
C HIS A 141 -9.74 -6.28 -9.86
N THR A 142 -9.02 -7.36 -9.60
CA THR A 142 -8.94 -8.51 -10.50
C THR A 142 -8.60 -9.80 -9.76
N ASP A 143 -9.12 -10.93 -10.25
CA ASP A 143 -8.76 -12.28 -9.81
C ASP A 143 -7.53 -12.85 -10.55
N TYR A 144 -6.97 -12.11 -11.52
CA TYR A 144 -5.80 -12.57 -12.28
C TYR A 144 -4.50 -12.36 -11.50
N PHE A 145 -3.65 -13.39 -11.49
CA PHE A 145 -2.36 -13.38 -10.77
C PHE A 145 -1.19 -12.79 -11.59
N TYR A 146 -1.29 -12.83 -12.92
CA TYR A 146 -0.25 -12.35 -13.82
C TYR A 146 -0.78 -11.23 -14.69
N THR A 147 0.10 -10.30 -15.06
CA THR A 147 -0.24 -9.16 -15.91
C THR A 147 1.00 -8.74 -16.70
N ASN A 148 0.87 -8.64 -18.02
CA ASN A 148 1.87 -7.99 -18.85
C ASN A 148 1.82 -6.48 -18.59
N LYS A 149 2.97 -5.88 -18.29
CA LYS A 149 3.06 -4.46 -17.93
C LYS A 149 4.07 -3.75 -18.84
N ILE A 150 3.71 -2.57 -19.31
CA ILE A 150 4.63 -1.60 -19.88
C ILE A 150 4.44 -0.29 -19.10
N VAL A 151 5.51 0.18 -18.46
CA VAL A 151 5.47 1.36 -17.58
C VAL A 151 6.55 2.33 -18.04
N TYR A 152 6.16 3.57 -18.30
CA TYR A 152 7.06 4.60 -18.82
C TYR A 152 6.66 5.97 -18.29
N GLY A 153 7.66 6.83 -18.10
CA GLY A 153 7.47 8.15 -17.52
C GLY A 153 6.95 9.21 -18.49
N ASN A 154 6.59 10.36 -17.95
CA ASN A 154 6.04 11.51 -18.68
C ASN A 154 6.90 12.01 -19.85
N LYS A 155 8.22 11.78 -19.81
CA LYS A 155 9.12 12.15 -20.91
C LYS A 155 8.78 11.42 -22.21
N ILE A 156 8.33 10.18 -22.11
CA ILE A 156 7.89 9.36 -23.26
C ILE A 156 6.42 9.68 -23.55
N LYS A 157 5.54 9.59 -22.53
CA LYS A 157 4.08 9.76 -22.70
C LYS A 157 3.67 11.09 -23.34
N ARG A 158 4.44 12.17 -23.14
CA ARG A 158 4.17 13.48 -23.76
C ARG A 158 4.40 13.51 -25.28
N LYS A 159 5.11 12.52 -25.83
CA LYS A 159 5.53 12.49 -27.24
C LYS A 159 4.91 11.33 -28.01
N THR A 160 4.75 10.18 -27.34
CA THR A 160 4.24 8.96 -27.95
C THR A 160 3.67 8.02 -26.89
N ASP A 161 2.96 7.00 -27.35
CA ASP A 161 2.44 5.91 -26.55
C ASP A 161 3.21 4.62 -26.84
N LEU A 162 3.59 3.92 -25.77
CA LEU A 162 4.06 2.55 -25.86
C LEU A 162 2.90 1.60 -25.62
N SER A 163 2.91 0.45 -26.30
CA SER A 163 1.81 -0.51 -26.28
C SER A 163 2.30 -1.95 -26.22
N LEU A 164 1.59 -2.79 -25.45
CA LEU A 164 1.81 -4.24 -25.43
C LEU A 164 1.47 -4.93 -26.77
N SER A 165 0.71 -4.27 -27.65
CA SER A 165 0.40 -4.78 -28.98
C SER A 165 1.50 -4.48 -30.00
N TYR A 166 2.46 -3.61 -29.69
CA TYR A 166 3.59 -3.34 -30.56
C TYR A 166 4.73 -4.34 -30.32
N PRO A 167 5.50 -4.71 -31.35
CA PRO A 167 6.76 -5.41 -31.16
C PRO A 167 7.67 -4.65 -30.19
N LEU A 168 8.50 -5.37 -29.44
CA LEU A 168 9.43 -4.77 -28.48
C LEU A 168 10.35 -3.74 -29.15
N GLU A 169 10.89 -4.06 -30.33
CA GLU A 169 11.76 -3.19 -31.11
C GLU A 169 11.13 -1.83 -31.41
N GLU A 170 9.82 -1.83 -31.73
CA GLU A 170 9.10 -0.60 -32.02
C GLU A 170 8.90 0.24 -30.75
N ASN A 171 8.55 -0.39 -29.62
CA ASN A 171 8.46 0.31 -28.35
C ASN A 171 9.81 0.93 -27.94
N LEU A 172 10.92 0.22 -28.17
CA LEU A 172 12.27 0.73 -27.89
C LEU A 172 12.64 1.91 -28.79
N ARG A 173 12.34 1.83 -30.09
CA ARG A 173 12.54 2.95 -31.04
C ARG A 173 11.76 4.19 -30.61
N LEU A 174 10.47 4.04 -30.30
CA LEU A 174 9.61 5.13 -29.83
C LEU A 174 10.12 5.74 -28.52
N ALA A 175 10.57 4.91 -27.58
CA ALA A 175 11.15 5.38 -26.32
C ALA A 175 12.48 6.13 -26.52
N SER A 176 13.36 5.61 -27.40
CA SER A 176 14.63 6.23 -27.77
C SER A 176 14.42 7.62 -28.37
N GLU A 177 13.55 7.74 -29.38
CA GLU A 177 13.21 9.01 -30.03
C GLU A 177 12.61 10.01 -29.04
N ALA A 178 11.70 9.53 -28.18
CA ALA A 178 11.07 10.37 -27.18
C ALA A 178 12.05 10.86 -26.12
N THR A 179 13.05 10.07 -25.75
CA THR A 179 14.05 10.45 -24.74
C THR A 179 15.30 11.12 -25.32
N ARG A 180 15.51 11.06 -26.64
CA ARG A 180 16.74 11.46 -27.34
C ARG A 180 17.98 10.72 -26.79
N LYS A 181 17.80 9.43 -26.52
CA LYS A 181 18.87 8.53 -26.07
C LYS A 181 18.99 7.39 -27.08
N PRO A 182 20.20 6.87 -27.33
CA PRO A 182 20.33 5.65 -28.12
C PRO A 182 19.56 4.50 -27.46
N ILE A 183 19.15 3.53 -28.28
CA ILE A 183 18.65 2.22 -27.80
C ILE A 183 19.76 1.51 -27.04
#